data_AF-A0A9X0D8E9-F1
#
_entry.id   AF-A0A9X0D8E9-F1
#
_cell.length_a   1.000
_cell.length_b   1.000
_cell.length_c   1.000
_cell.angle_alpha   90.00
_cell.angle_beta   90.00
_cell.angle_gamma   90.00
#
_symmetry.space_group_name_H-M   'P 1'
#
loop_
_entity.id
_entity.type
_entity.pdbx_description
1 polymer ?
#
loop_
_entity_poly.entity_id
_entity_poly.type
_entity_poly.pdbx_seq_one_letter_code
_entity_poly.pdbx_strand_id
1 'polypeptide(L)'
;MESSNICPLFHGCLIAYEIADKLVDFAITSEYEEGNISDDPKDSVYDALFAFFVIGLHITIIRTILYIWRIQLYRTGDDSRDKTHDAINLWMSLAKTVFEAFPQATIAEFFFGDCAATNSMKTLVQAFGVFSIFPFIMFVCYLFYYYCCCEQDEAPNLITVIIMFITFIFSVVGFIFTCLSINAFNERCRPYQ
;
A
#
# COMPACT_ATOMS: atom_id res chain seq x y z
N MET A 1 -14.63 0.07 29.87
CA MET A 1 -15.37 -0.86 28.98
C MET A 1 -15.56 -0.28 27.57
N GLU A 2 -14.64 0.57 27.10
CA GLU A 2 -14.68 1.20 25.76
C GLU A 2 -13.56 0.74 24.82
N SER A 3 -12.47 0.12 25.32
CA SER A 3 -11.36 -0.31 24.47
C SER A 3 -11.63 -1.62 23.69
N SER A 4 -12.62 -2.43 24.07
CA SER A 4 -12.80 -3.77 23.48
C SER A 4 -13.38 -3.76 22.06
N ASN A 5 -14.06 -2.68 21.65
CA ASN A 5 -14.67 -2.57 20.32
C ASN A 5 -13.78 -1.86 19.28
N ILE A 6 -12.72 -1.18 19.73
CA ILE A 6 -11.85 -0.38 18.85
C ILE A 6 -10.93 -1.28 18.01
N CYS A 7 -10.36 -2.35 18.60
CA CYS A 7 -9.46 -3.25 17.87
C CYS A 7 -10.17 -4.06 16.76
N PRO A 8 -11.36 -4.67 17.00
CA PRO A 8 -12.12 -5.32 15.94
C PRO A 8 -12.52 -4.39 14.81
N LEU A 9 -12.93 -3.17 15.13
CA LEU A 9 -13.29 -2.16 14.15
C LEU A 9 -12.09 -1.75 13.31
N PHE A 10 -10.94 -1.47 13.94
CA PHE A 10 -9.71 -1.10 13.27
C PHE A 10 -9.25 -2.16 12.26
N HIS A 11 -9.17 -3.43 12.70
CA HIS A 11 -8.82 -4.53 11.79
C HIS A 11 -9.87 -4.76 10.70
N GLY A 12 -11.16 -4.55 10.98
CA GLY A 12 -12.22 -4.57 9.97
C GLY A 12 -12.02 -3.49 8.89
N CYS A 13 -11.67 -2.27 9.28
CA CYS A 13 -11.33 -1.19 8.34
C CYS A 13 -10.11 -1.53 7.49
N LEU A 14 -9.08 -2.15 8.07
CA LEU A 14 -7.91 -2.60 7.32
C LEU A 14 -8.27 -3.67 6.27
N ILE A 15 -9.16 -4.61 6.60
CA ILE A 15 -9.65 -5.60 5.63
C ILE A 15 -10.39 -4.91 4.47
N ALA A 16 -11.28 -3.97 4.79
CA ALA A 16 -12.01 -3.22 3.76
C ALA A 16 -11.05 -2.41 2.87
N TYR A 17 -10.02 -1.80 3.45
CA TYR A 17 -8.95 -1.13 2.73
C TYR A 17 -8.26 -2.09 1.75
N GLU A 18 -7.81 -3.28 2.19
CA GLU A 18 -7.13 -4.24 1.30
C GLU A 18 -8.01 -4.68 0.12
N ILE A 19 -9.32 -4.81 0.34
CA ILE A 19 -10.27 -5.16 -0.74
C ILE A 19 -10.39 -4.00 -1.73
N ALA A 20 -10.58 -2.78 -1.24
CA ALA A 20 -10.75 -1.60 -2.08
C ALA A 20 -9.48 -1.31 -2.91
N ASP A 21 -8.32 -1.44 -2.27
CA ASP A 21 -6.98 -1.37 -2.87
C ASP A 21 -6.86 -2.30 -4.09
N LYS A 22 -7.20 -3.59 -3.93
CA LYS A 22 -7.13 -4.57 -5.01
C LYS A 22 -8.15 -4.33 -6.13
N LEU A 23 -9.32 -3.79 -5.82
CA LEU A 23 -10.29 -3.41 -6.85
C LEU A 23 -9.77 -2.24 -7.71
N VAL A 24 -9.09 -1.27 -7.09
CA VAL A 24 -8.47 -0.15 -7.80
C VAL A 24 -7.30 -0.65 -8.66
N ASP A 25 -6.44 -1.52 -8.13
CA ASP A 25 -5.33 -2.12 -8.88
C ASP A 25 -5.81 -2.86 -10.15
N PHE A 26 -6.89 -3.64 -10.00
CA PHE A 26 -7.51 -4.35 -11.10
C PHE A 26 -8.05 -3.38 -12.16
N ALA A 27 -8.77 -2.34 -11.73
CA ALA A 27 -9.30 -1.33 -12.63
C ALA A 27 -8.17 -0.59 -13.38
N ILE A 28 -7.09 -0.20 -12.69
CA ILE A 28 -5.92 0.42 -13.31
C ILE A 28 -5.27 -0.49 -14.35
N THR A 29 -5.14 -1.78 -14.05
CA THR A 29 -4.54 -2.74 -14.99
C THR A 29 -5.37 -2.84 -16.27
N SER A 30 -6.70 -2.87 -16.14
CA SER A 30 -7.63 -2.88 -17.28
C SER A 30 -7.55 -1.59 -18.10
N GLU A 31 -7.57 -0.43 -17.42
CA GLU A 31 -7.54 0.88 -18.10
C GLU A 31 -6.18 1.17 -18.75
N TYR A 32 -5.09 0.57 -18.23
CA TYR A 32 -3.78 0.58 -18.88
C TYR A 32 -3.78 -0.22 -20.19
N GLU A 33 -4.35 -1.43 -20.16
CA GLU A 33 -4.50 -2.30 -21.34
C GLU A 33 -5.28 -1.62 -22.46
N GLU A 34 -6.34 -0.88 -22.09
CA GLU A 34 -7.16 -0.10 -23.01
C GLU A 34 -6.48 1.19 -23.51
N GLY A 35 -5.34 1.59 -22.93
CA GLY A 35 -4.63 2.82 -23.28
C GLY A 35 -5.30 4.10 -22.77
N ASN A 36 -6.22 4.00 -21.79
CA ASN A 36 -6.95 5.16 -21.28
C ASN A 36 -6.13 6.01 -20.28
N ILE A 37 -5.05 5.44 -19.74
CA ILE A 37 -4.16 6.06 -18.75
C ILE A 37 -2.70 6.13 -19.20
N SER A 38 -2.39 5.76 -20.45
CA SER A 38 -1.03 5.83 -21.01
C SER A 38 -1.07 6.37 -22.43
N ASP A 39 -0.13 7.25 -22.77
CA ASP A 39 0.01 7.80 -24.11
C ASP A 39 0.65 6.81 -25.10
N ASP A 40 1.39 5.82 -24.58
CA ASP A 40 2.10 4.76 -25.33
C ASP A 40 2.06 3.45 -24.52
N PRO A 41 0.91 2.74 -24.45
CA PRO A 41 0.78 1.54 -23.66
C PRO A 41 1.68 0.42 -24.20
N LYS A 42 2.40 -0.25 -23.29
CA LYS A 42 3.33 -1.35 -23.63
C LYS A 42 2.91 -2.64 -22.96
N ASP A 43 2.88 -3.73 -23.74
CA ASP A 43 2.56 -5.07 -23.24
C ASP A 43 3.42 -5.46 -22.02
N SER A 44 4.72 -5.13 -22.05
CA SER A 44 5.62 -5.41 -20.93
C SER A 44 5.25 -4.68 -19.63
N VAL A 45 4.65 -3.50 -19.73
CA VAL A 45 4.20 -2.73 -18.56
C VAL A 45 2.87 -3.28 -18.05
N TYR A 46 1.96 -3.66 -18.95
CA TYR A 46 0.75 -4.38 -18.60
C TYR A 46 1.07 -5.69 -17.86
N ASP A 47 1.98 -6.50 -18.40
CA ASP A 47 2.42 -7.74 -17.77
C ASP A 47 3.00 -7.50 -16.36
N ALA A 48 3.76 -6.41 -16.19
CA ALA A 48 4.29 -6.01 -14.90
C ALA A 48 3.18 -5.59 -13.92
N LEU A 49 2.23 -4.74 -14.35
CA LEU A 49 1.06 -4.35 -13.54
C LEU A 49 0.27 -5.57 -13.09
N PHE A 50 -0.02 -6.49 -14.02
CA PHE A 50 -0.74 -7.70 -13.72
C PHE A 50 0.04 -8.62 -12.76
N ALA A 51 1.35 -8.78 -12.95
CA ALA A 51 2.19 -9.56 -12.05
C ALA A 51 2.21 -8.97 -10.64
N PHE A 52 2.38 -7.65 -10.49
CA PHE A 52 2.36 -6.99 -9.18
C PHE A 52 0.96 -7.00 -8.55
N PHE A 53 -0.11 -6.92 -9.34
CA PHE A 53 -1.48 -7.15 -8.86
C PHE A 53 -1.63 -8.56 -8.28
N VAL A 54 -1.18 -9.59 -8.99
CA VAL A 54 -1.25 -10.99 -8.50
C VAL A 54 -0.42 -11.17 -7.23
N ILE A 55 0.79 -10.63 -7.19
CA ILE A 55 1.64 -10.67 -5.97
C ILE A 55 0.94 -9.95 -4.81
N GLY A 56 0.41 -8.76 -5.06
CA GLY A 56 -0.35 -7.99 -4.08
C GLY A 56 -1.59 -8.73 -3.58
N LEU A 57 -2.28 -9.48 -4.44
CA LEU A 57 -3.43 -10.29 -4.05
C LEU A 57 -3.05 -11.36 -3.01
N HIS A 58 -1.89 -12.01 -3.17
CA HIS A 58 -1.38 -12.97 -2.20
C HIS A 58 -1.05 -12.29 -0.87
N ILE A 59 -0.41 -11.11 -0.91
CA ILE A 59 -0.12 -10.31 0.28
C ILE A 59 -1.41 -9.92 1.01
N THR A 60 -2.41 -9.44 0.27
CA THR A 60 -3.74 -9.10 0.81
C THR A 60 -4.40 -10.28 1.48
N ILE A 61 -4.43 -11.47 0.85
CA ILE A 61 -5.02 -12.69 1.46
C ILE A 61 -4.34 -12.99 2.80
N ILE A 62 -3.01 -12.97 2.85
CA ILE A 62 -2.25 -13.22 4.08
C ILE A 62 -2.58 -12.17 5.14
N ARG A 63 -2.59 -10.89 4.78
CA ARG A 63 -2.94 -9.78 5.71
C ARG A 63 -4.36 -9.90 6.24
N THR A 64 -5.34 -10.21 5.39
CA THR A 64 -6.73 -10.43 5.79
C THR A 64 -6.86 -11.59 6.78
N ILE A 65 -6.19 -12.71 6.53
CA ILE A 65 -6.17 -13.85 7.47
C ILE A 65 -5.58 -13.42 8.81
N LEU A 66 -4.45 -12.70 8.80
CA LEU A 66 -3.81 -12.19 10.02
C LEU A 66 -4.72 -11.22 10.79
N TYR A 67 -5.45 -10.33 10.10
CA TYR A 67 -6.41 -9.42 10.72
C TYR A 67 -7.59 -10.16 11.34
N ILE A 68 -8.17 -11.13 10.64
CA ILE A 68 -9.25 -11.97 11.19
C ILE A 68 -8.75 -12.72 12.43
N TRP A 69 -7.54 -13.27 12.37
CA TRP A 69 -6.95 -13.97 13.50
C TRP A 69 -6.73 -13.03 14.70
N ARG A 70 -6.24 -11.81 14.49
CA ARG A 70 -6.13 -10.80 15.56
C ARG A 70 -7.48 -10.47 16.19
N ILE A 71 -8.52 -10.27 15.37
CA ILE A 71 -9.88 -10.03 15.86
C ILE A 71 -10.33 -11.18 16.77
N GLN A 72 -10.03 -12.42 16.41
CA GLN A 72 -10.36 -13.59 17.23
C GLN A 72 -9.58 -13.61 18.55
N LEU A 73 -8.26 -13.38 18.52
CA LEU A 73 -7.41 -13.35 19.72
C LEU A 73 -7.87 -12.27 20.72
N TYR A 74 -8.18 -11.06 20.24
CA TYR A 74 -8.71 -9.99 21.08
C TYR A 74 -10.05 -10.35 21.71
N ARG A 75 -10.92 -11.09 21.01
CA ARG A 75 -12.19 -11.57 21.57
C ARG A 75 -12.00 -12.63 22.64
N THR A 76 -10.94 -13.43 22.56
CA THR A 76 -10.63 -14.47 23.54
C THR A 76 -9.78 -13.98 24.72
N GLY A 77 -9.27 -12.74 24.67
CA GLY A 77 -8.45 -12.15 25.74
C GLY A 77 -7.04 -12.74 25.85
N ASP A 78 -6.51 -13.33 24.77
CA ASP A 78 -5.18 -13.94 24.74
C ASP A 78 -4.17 -12.94 24.13
N ASP A 79 -3.30 -12.42 24.98
CA ASP A 79 -2.27 -11.42 24.64
C ASP A 79 -0.85 -12.01 24.60
N SER A 80 -0.72 -13.35 24.63
CA SER A 80 0.54 -14.05 24.84
C SER A 80 1.56 -13.95 23.70
N ARG A 81 1.25 -13.26 22.59
CA ARG A 81 2.01 -13.32 21.33
C ARG A 81 2.43 -11.97 20.73
N ASP A 82 2.40 -10.89 21.50
CA ASP A 82 2.65 -9.53 20.99
C ASP A 82 3.98 -9.34 20.25
N LYS A 83 5.10 -9.84 20.78
CA LYS A 83 6.41 -9.71 20.10
C LYS A 83 6.43 -10.40 18.72
N THR A 84 5.75 -11.54 18.59
CA THR A 84 5.63 -12.24 17.30
C THR A 84 4.72 -11.49 16.34
N HIS A 85 3.65 -10.88 16.86
CA HIS A 85 2.73 -10.05 16.08
C HIS A 85 3.42 -8.82 15.48
N ASP A 86 4.32 -8.18 16.21
CA ASP A 86 5.08 -7.02 15.73
C ASP A 86 6.08 -7.40 14.64
N ALA A 87 6.81 -8.51 14.83
CA ALA A 87 7.70 -9.03 13.79
C ALA A 87 6.94 -9.36 12.49
N ILE A 88 5.79 -10.04 12.60
CA ILE A 88 4.95 -10.35 11.43
C ILE A 88 4.47 -9.06 10.75
N ASN A 89 4.01 -8.06 11.51
CA ASN A 89 3.59 -6.77 10.96
C ASN A 89 4.71 -6.07 10.19
N LEU A 90 5.92 -6.08 10.76
CA LEU A 90 7.10 -5.48 10.15
C LEU A 90 7.43 -6.15 8.80
N TRP A 91 7.44 -7.48 8.75
CA TRP A 91 7.67 -8.24 7.52
C TRP A 91 6.56 -8.02 6.48
N MET A 92 5.29 -7.99 6.91
CA MET A 92 4.18 -7.72 6.01
C MET A 92 4.18 -6.28 5.50
N SER A 93 4.64 -5.32 6.30
CA SER A 93 4.85 -3.94 5.86
C SER A 93 5.93 -3.86 4.80
N LEU A 94 7.09 -4.50 5.04
CA LEU A 94 8.16 -4.58 4.05
C LEU A 94 7.67 -5.21 2.75
N ALA A 95 6.98 -6.35 2.84
CA ALA A 95 6.49 -7.07 1.68
C ALA A 95 5.53 -6.21 0.84
N LYS A 96 4.53 -5.58 1.47
CA LYS A 96 3.58 -4.70 0.76
C LYS A 96 4.27 -3.46 0.18
N THR A 97 5.22 -2.86 0.91
CA THR A 97 6.00 -1.72 0.41
C THR A 97 6.83 -2.10 -0.81
N VAL A 98 7.60 -3.18 -0.74
CA VAL A 98 8.59 -3.55 -1.77
C VAL A 98 7.97 -4.22 -2.99
N PHE A 99 6.97 -5.08 -2.79
CA PHE A 99 6.44 -5.93 -3.86
C PHE A 99 5.12 -5.44 -4.45
N GLU A 100 4.53 -4.38 -3.90
CA GLU A 100 3.23 -3.88 -4.35
C GLU A 100 3.27 -2.36 -4.50
N ALA A 101 3.30 -1.62 -3.39
CA ALA A 101 3.14 -0.17 -3.41
C ALA A 101 4.27 0.57 -4.16
N PHE A 102 5.53 0.18 -3.94
CA PHE A 102 6.65 0.81 -4.64
C PHE A 102 6.67 0.52 -6.14
N PRO A 103 6.52 -0.74 -6.61
CA PRO A 103 6.37 -1.03 -8.03
C PRO A 103 5.20 -0.30 -8.68
N GLN A 104 4.04 -0.25 -8.01
CA GLN A 104 2.86 0.49 -8.48
C GLN A 104 3.14 1.98 -8.64
N ALA A 105 3.72 2.63 -7.63
CA ALA A 105 4.13 4.03 -7.69
C ALA A 105 5.15 4.29 -8.81
N THR A 106 6.11 3.38 -8.98
CA THR A 106 7.12 3.47 -10.04
C THR A 106 6.47 3.38 -11.42
N ILE A 107 5.57 2.42 -11.62
CA ILE A 107 4.90 2.26 -12.91
C ILE A 107 4.03 3.48 -13.22
N ALA A 108 3.30 3.98 -12.23
CA ALA A 108 2.45 5.16 -12.39
C ALA A 108 3.23 6.42 -12.76
N GLU A 109 4.43 6.60 -12.21
CA GLU A 109 5.28 7.75 -12.53
C GLU A 109 5.87 7.69 -13.94
N PHE A 110 6.35 6.52 -14.36
CA PHE A 110 7.14 6.40 -15.59
C PHE A 110 6.36 5.96 -16.82
N PHE A 111 5.19 5.36 -16.65
CA PHE A 111 4.46 4.73 -17.76
C PHE A 111 3.00 5.15 -17.87
N PHE A 112 2.46 5.89 -16.91
CA PHE A 112 1.19 6.57 -17.14
C PHE A 112 1.42 7.87 -17.92
N GLY A 113 0.36 8.39 -18.53
CA GLY A 113 0.43 9.64 -19.31
C GLY A 113 0.62 10.89 -18.45
N ASP A 114 0.82 12.03 -19.09
CA ASP A 114 1.06 13.31 -18.39
C ASP A 114 -0.23 14.05 -17.99
N CYS A 115 -1.41 13.53 -18.35
CA CYS A 115 -2.69 14.18 -18.11
C CYS A 115 -3.86 13.18 -18.12
N ALA A 116 -4.99 13.58 -17.54
CA ALA A 116 -6.19 12.76 -17.54
C ALA A 116 -7.08 13.02 -18.76
N ALA A 117 -7.42 11.96 -19.50
CA ALA A 117 -8.39 12.03 -20.60
C ALA A 117 -9.82 12.34 -20.13
N THR A 118 -10.22 11.80 -18.97
CA THR A 118 -11.54 12.02 -18.36
C THR A 118 -11.43 12.27 -16.86
N ASN A 119 -12.50 12.80 -16.27
CA ASN A 119 -12.57 12.96 -14.81
C ASN A 119 -12.56 11.61 -14.10
N SER A 120 -13.11 10.56 -14.73
CA SER A 120 -13.09 9.21 -14.17
C SER A 120 -11.67 8.68 -14.08
N MET A 121 -10.88 8.83 -15.15
CA MET A 121 -9.47 8.41 -15.17
C MET A 121 -8.62 9.18 -14.18
N LYS A 122 -8.85 10.50 -14.07
CA LYS A 122 -8.25 11.32 -13.01
C LYS A 122 -8.53 10.73 -11.63
N THR A 123 -9.79 10.48 -11.29
CA THR A 123 -10.16 9.94 -9.99
C THR A 123 -9.57 8.56 -9.75
N LEU A 124 -9.52 7.71 -10.77
CA LEU A 124 -8.98 6.36 -10.66
C LEU A 124 -7.47 6.36 -10.39
N VAL A 125 -6.69 7.11 -11.17
CA VAL A 125 -5.24 7.23 -10.96
C VAL A 125 -4.92 7.89 -9.63
N GLN A 126 -5.71 8.90 -9.22
CA GLN A 126 -5.58 9.48 -7.88
C GLN A 126 -5.87 8.48 -6.77
N ALA A 127 -6.91 7.66 -6.91
CA ALA A 127 -7.22 6.60 -5.97
C ALA A 127 -6.06 5.60 -5.89
N PHE A 128 -5.56 5.13 -7.03
CA PHE A 128 -4.42 4.21 -7.11
C PHE A 128 -3.18 4.77 -6.39
N GLY A 129 -2.86 6.04 -6.62
CA GLY A 129 -1.78 6.71 -5.91
C GLY A 129 -2.02 6.81 -4.40
N VAL A 130 -3.23 7.21 -3.97
CA VAL A 130 -3.57 7.27 -2.53
C VAL A 130 -3.43 5.88 -1.88
N PHE A 131 -3.90 4.84 -2.54
CA PHE A 131 -3.79 3.46 -2.09
C PHE A 131 -2.32 3.00 -2.01
N SER A 132 -1.48 3.36 -2.99
CA SER A 132 -0.03 3.12 -3.01
C SER A 132 0.72 3.88 -1.91
N ILE A 133 0.27 5.08 -1.52
CA ILE A 133 0.87 5.88 -0.44
C ILE A 133 0.55 5.31 0.95
N PHE A 134 -0.63 4.70 1.11
CA PHE A 134 -1.12 4.30 2.42
C PHE A 134 -0.17 3.36 3.21
N PRO A 135 0.47 2.34 2.61
CA PRO A 135 1.49 1.52 3.27
C PRO A 135 2.68 2.33 3.79
N PHE A 136 3.09 3.39 3.07
CA PHE A 136 4.19 4.27 3.47
C PHE A 136 3.80 5.09 4.71
N ILE A 137 2.59 5.66 4.71
CA ILE A 137 2.06 6.42 5.87
C ILE A 137 1.96 5.49 7.08
N MET A 138 1.37 4.31 6.91
CA MET A 138 1.23 3.32 7.99
C MET A 138 2.58 2.92 8.58
N PHE A 139 3.60 2.75 7.73
CA PHE A 139 4.95 2.46 8.19
C PHE A 139 5.57 3.61 9.00
N VAL A 140 5.39 4.86 8.56
CA VAL A 140 5.85 6.04 9.32
C VAL A 140 5.13 6.17 10.67
N CYS A 141 3.81 5.96 10.70
CA CYS A 141 3.04 5.94 11.94
C CYS A 141 3.53 4.84 12.89
N TYR A 142 3.82 3.65 12.36
CA TYR A 142 4.39 2.55 13.13
C TYR A 142 5.77 2.92 13.70
N LEU A 143 6.66 3.49 12.90
CA LEU A 143 7.97 3.95 13.36
C LEU A 143 7.83 4.99 14.48
N PHE A 144 6.95 5.98 14.32
CA PHE A 144 6.71 7.00 15.34
C PHE A 144 6.20 6.38 16.64
N TYR A 145 5.21 5.49 16.56
CA TYR A 145 4.71 4.77 17.73
C TYR A 145 5.81 3.95 18.41
N TYR A 146 6.59 3.21 17.61
CA TYR A 146 7.68 2.35 18.09
C TYR A 146 8.77 3.16 18.81
N TYR A 147 9.16 4.32 18.30
CA TYR A 147 10.21 5.16 18.90
C TYR A 147 9.71 6.07 20.03
N CYS A 148 8.47 6.54 19.99
CA CYS A 148 7.95 7.52 20.96
C CYS A 148 7.19 6.89 22.13
N CYS A 149 6.59 5.70 21.96
CA CYS A 149 5.67 5.13 22.95
C CYS A 149 6.17 3.83 23.59
N CYS A 150 7.15 3.14 23.00
CA CYS A 150 7.75 1.96 23.60
C CYS A 150 9.02 2.37 24.36
N GLU A 151 8.99 2.31 25.69
CA GLU A 151 10.23 2.31 26.49
C GLU A 151 11.03 1.06 26.11
N GLN A 152 12.16 1.28 25.45
CA GLN A 152 12.91 0.24 24.79
C GLN A 152 13.84 -0.43 25.80
N ASP A 153 13.32 -1.39 26.58
CA ASP A 153 14.11 -2.17 27.54
C ASP A 153 15.19 -3.03 26.84
N GLU A 154 15.04 -3.31 25.54
CA GLU A 154 16.00 -4.05 24.72
C GLU A 154 16.20 -3.39 23.34
N ALA A 155 17.46 -3.20 22.94
CA ALA A 155 17.80 -2.67 21.63
C ALA A 155 17.27 -3.57 20.50
N PRO A 156 16.73 -3.01 19.41
CA PRO A 156 16.21 -3.80 18.29
C PRO A 156 17.35 -4.61 17.67
N ASN A 157 17.06 -5.86 17.31
CA ASN A 157 18.04 -6.68 16.62
C ASN A 157 18.39 -6.11 15.23
N LEU A 158 19.55 -6.48 14.70
CA LEU A 158 20.07 -5.96 13.43
C LEU A 158 19.10 -6.19 12.26
N ILE A 159 18.40 -7.34 12.23
CA ILE A 159 17.46 -7.67 11.16
C ILE A 159 16.28 -6.69 11.15
N THR A 160 15.71 -6.39 12.31
CA THR A 160 14.63 -5.41 12.45
C THR A 160 15.07 -4.03 11.95
N VAL A 161 16.28 -3.58 12.31
CA VAL A 161 16.82 -2.30 11.85
C VAL A 161 16.99 -2.28 10.33
N ILE A 162 17.52 -3.36 9.73
CA ILE A 162 17.67 -3.47 8.28
C ILE A 162 16.31 -3.40 7.58
N ILE A 163 15.31 -4.15 8.07
CA ILE A 163 13.96 -4.14 7.49
C ILE A 163 13.34 -2.74 7.58
N MET A 164 13.45 -2.07 8.73
CA MET A 164 12.97 -0.70 8.88
C MET A 164 13.65 0.25 7.90
N PHE A 165 14.97 0.16 7.77
CA PHE A 165 15.74 1.02 6.87
C PHE A 165 15.38 0.81 5.40
N ILE A 166 15.27 -0.44 4.96
CA ILE A 166 14.86 -0.77 3.59
C ILE A 166 13.44 -0.28 3.32
N THR A 167 12.50 -0.58 4.22
CA THR A 167 11.10 -0.15 4.09
C THR A 167 11.01 1.38 4.04
N PHE A 168 11.82 2.08 4.83
CA PHE A 168 11.89 3.54 4.83
C PHE A 168 12.34 4.09 3.47
N ILE A 169 13.43 3.58 2.89
CA ILE A 169 13.93 4.04 1.59
C ILE A 169 12.85 3.88 0.51
N PHE A 170 12.27 2.68 0.39
CA PHE A 170 11.23 2.42 -0.61
C PHE A 170 9.99 3.29 -0.37
N SER A 171 9.64 3.55 0.89
CA SER A 171 8.51 4.43 1.24
C SER A 171 8.76 5.87 0.82
N VAL A 172 9.97 6.41 1.05
CA VAL A 172 10.31 7.79 0.66
C VAL A 172 10.30 7.94 -0.87
N VAL A 173 10.96 7.03 -1.58
CA VAL A 173 11.04 7.11 -3.05
C VAL A 173 9.67 6.88 -3.67
N GLY A 174 8.93 5.85 -3.21
CA GLY A 174 7.59 5.56 -3.69
C GLY A 174 6.60 6.69 -3.43
N PHE A 175 6.69 7.36 -2.27
CA PHE A 175 5.87 8.54 -1.97
C PHE A 175 6.13 9.67 -2.98
N ILE A 176 7.39 9.97 -3.28
CA ILE A 176 7.76 11.00 -4.25
C ILE A 176 7.19 10.66 -5.64
N PHE A 177 7.42 9.44 -6.14
CA PHE A 177 6.88 8.98 -7.42
C PHE A 177 5.36 9.09 -7.48
N THR A 178 4.68 8.70 -6.41
CA THR A 178 3.22 8.78 -6.37
C THR A 178 2.72 10.22 -6.41
N CYS A 179 3.38 11.15 -5.69
CA CYS A 179 3.02 12.57 -5.73
C CYS A 179 3.22 13.18 -7.11
N LEU A 180 4.29 12.81 -7.81
CA LEU A 180 4.58 13.29 -9.15
C LEU A 180 3.50 12.78 -10.14
N SER A 181 3.21 11.48 -10.15
CA SER A 181 2.16 10.88 -10.98
C SER A 181 0.76 11.46 -10.72
N ILE A 182 0.38 11.63 -9.44
CA ILE A 182 -0.89 12.27 -9.07
C ILE A 182 -0.97 13.71 -9.61
N ASN A 183 0.13 14.45 -9.53
CA ASN A 183 0.17 15.84 -10.00
C ASN A 183 0.02 15.92 -11.52
N ALA A 184 0.64 15.01 -12.27
CA ALA A 184 0.47 14.91 -13.72
C ALA A 184 -1.02 14.69 -14.08
N PHE A 185 -1.66 13.69 -13.48
CA PHE A 185 -3.08 13.39 -13.70
C PHE A 185 -4.06 14.41 -13.11
N ASN A 186 -3.57 15.41 -12.37
CA ASN A 186 -4.44 16.46 -11.84
C ASN A 186 -4.92 17.40 -12.95
N GLU A 187 -4.14 17.55 -14.01
CA GLU A 187 -4.50 18.31 -15.20
C GLU A 187 -5.29 17.45 -16.20
N ARG A 188 -6.15 18.10 -16.97
CA ARG A 188 -6.89 17.46 -18.06
C ARG A 188 -6.12 17.63 -19.35
N CYS A 189 -6.06 16.60 -20.18
CA CYS A 189 -5.42 16.73 -21.49
C CYS A 189 -6.10 17.85 -22.29
N ARG A 190 -5.31 18.79 -22.82
CA ARG A 190 -5.85 19.83 -23.70
C ARG A 190 -6.27 19.17 -25.01
N PRO A 191 -7.47 19.46 -25.55
CA PRO A 191 -7.77 19.05 -26.92
C PRO A 191 -6.73 19.68 -27.85
N TYR A 192 -6.14 18.87 -28.73
CA TYR A 192 -5.21 19.34 -29.76
C TYR A 192 -5.83 20.56 -30.47
N GLN A 193 -5.15 21.70 -30.42
CA GLN A 193 -5.48 22.91 -31.20
C GLN A 193 -4.92 22.80 -32.61
#